data_AF-A0A8H7GC07-F1
#
_entry.id   AF-A0A8H7GC07-F1
#
_cell.length_a   1.000
_cell.length_b   1.000
_cell.length_c   1.000
_cell.angle_alpha   90.00
_cell.angle_beta   90.00
_cell.angle_gamma   90.00
#
_symmetry.space_group_name_H-M   'P 1'
#
loop_
_entity.id
_entity.type
_entity.pdbx_description
1 polymer ?
#
loop_
_entity_poly.entity_id
_entity_poly.type
_entity_poly.pdbx_seq_one_letter_code
_entity_poly.pdbx_strand_id
1 'polypeptide(L)'
;MGQTPSQFMEDMQKKSNFTASELERLKKRFMKLDSDGSGSIDREEFLQIPQIATNPLSSRMIAIFDEDGGGTVDFQEFVGGLSAFSSRGGREEKLRFAFKVYDVDRDGFISNGELFLVLKMMVGNNLKDQQLQQIVDKTIMEGDHDGDGKLSFEEFANMVSNTDIVKQMTLEDLF
;
A
#
# COMPACT_ATOMS: atom_id res chain seq x y z
N MET A 1 27.65 15.85 2.55
CA MET A 1 26.97 17.03 3.12
C MET A 1 25.51 16.61 3.33
N GLY A 2 25.11 16.35 4.58
CA GLY A 2 23.76 15.88 4.88
C GLY A 2 22.74 17.01 4.72
N GLN A 3 21.54 16.68 4.23
CA GLN A 3 20.43 17.63 4.20
C GLN A 3 20.14 18.14 5.61
N THR A 4 19.88 19.44 5.76
CA THR A 4 19.41 19.97 7.04
C THR A 4 17.99 19.47 7.34
N PRO A 5 17.59 19.36 8.62
CA PRO A 5 16.23 18.93 8.98
C PRO A 5 15.12 19.76 8.33
N SER A 6 15.37 21.05 8.08
CA SER A 6 14.43 21.95 7.39
C SER A 6 14.29 21.60 5.90
N GLN A 7 15.40 21.33 5.21
CA GLN A 7 15.40 20.96 3.80
C GLN A 7 14.73 19.61 3.57
N PHE A 8 14.95 18.66 4.48
CA PHE A 8 14.30 17.35 4.42
C PHE A 8 12.77 17.46 4.52
N MET A 9 12.24 18.25 5.46
CA MET A 9 10.79 18.46 5.60
C MET A 9 10.19 19.17 4.38
N GLU A 10 10.90 20.13 3.80
CA GLU A 10 10.48 20.79 2.55
C GLU A 10 10.42 19.82 1.36
N ASP A 11 11.41 18.94 1.23
CA ASP A 11 11.43 17.93 0.17
C ASP A 11 10.27 16.93 0.33
N MET A 12 9.98 16.51 1.56
CA MET A 12 8.83 15.66 1.85
C MET A 12 7.50 16.33 1.53
N GLN A 13 7.38 17.63 1.82
CA GLN A 13 6.17 18.39 1.47
C GLN A 13 5.95 18.47 -0.04
N LYS A 14 7.03 18.53 -0.84
CA LYS A 14 6.93 18.54 -2.31
C LYS A 14 6.59 17.18 -2.90
N LYS A 15 6.96 16.10 -2.23
CA LYS A 15 6.79 14.72 -2.71
C LYS A 15 5.54 14.01 -2.17
N SER A 16 4.78 14.65 -1.30
CA SER A 16 3.59 14.07 -0.67
C SER A 16 2.38 14.97 -0.78
N ASN A 17 1.21 14.39 -0.53
CA ASN A 17 -0.07 15.10 -0.52
C ASN A 17 -0.36 15.82 0.83
N PHE A 18 0.68 16.21 1.57
CA PHE A 18 0.58 16.77 2.93
C PHE A 18 1.16 18.17 3.06
N THR A 19 0.58 18.95 3.97
CA THR A 19 1.10 20.25 4.39
C THR A 19 2.19 20.10 5.45
N ALA A 20 2.98 21.15 5.68
CA ALA A 20 3.98 21.17 6.75
C ALA A 20 3.38 20.85 8.15
N SER A 21 2.18 21.35 8.45
CA SER A 21 1.53 21.08 9.74
C SER A 21 1.06 19.63 9.88
N GLU A 22 0.64 18.99 8.79
CA GLU A 22 0.30 17.56 8.78
C GLU A 22 1.55 16.69 8.88
N LEU A 23 2.64 17.05 8.20
CA LEU A 23 3.92 16.35 8.33
C LEU A 23 4.44 16.38 9.76
N GLU A 24 4.32 17.52 10.46
CA GLU A 24 4.65 17.61 11.89
C GLU A 24 3.77 16.70 12.77
N ARG A 25 2.48 16.55 12.44
CA ARG A 25 1.59 15.61 13.13
C ARG A 25 1.96 14.15 12.83
N LEU A 26 2.25 13.83 11.58
CA LEU A 26 2.71 12.50 11.16
C LEU A 26 4.04 12.15 11.84
N LYS A 27 4.98 13.09 11.95
CA LYS A 27 6.24 12.91 12.67
C LYS A 27 6.03 12.58 14.13
N LYS A 28 5.12 13.28 14.81
CA LYS A 28 4.74 12.96 16.21
C LYS A 28 4.10 11.59 16.34
N ARG A 29 3.30 11.15 15.37
CA ARG A 29 2.71 9.80 15.34
C ARG A 29 3.78 8.74 15.09
N PHE A 30 4.69 8.98 14.15
CA PHE A 30 5.83 8.12 13.85
C PHE A 30 6.69 7.90 15.09
N MET A 31 7.13 8.97 15.77
CA MET A 31 7.91 8.87 17.02
C MET A 31 7.16 8.20 18.19
N LYS A 32 5.84 8.08 18.11
CA LYS A 32 5.05 7.35 19.11
C LYS A 32 4.98 5.84 18.78
N LEU A 33 5.11 5.49 17.51
CA LEU A 33 5.13 4.10 17.04
C LEU A 33 6.53 3.51 17.16
N ASP A 34 7.56 4.27 16.78
CA ASP A 34 8.98 3.99 17.02
C ASP A 34 9.27 4.05 18.52
N SER A 35 9.01 2.93 19.16
CA SER A 35 9.01 2.74 20.60
C SER A 35 10.41 2.54 21.16
N ASP A 36 11.32 1.99 20.35
CA ASP A 36 12.71 1.77 20.69
C ASP A 36 13.63 2.95 20.30
N GLY A 37 13.12 3.90 19.50
CA GLY A 37 13.85 5.09 19.06
C GLY A 37 14.89 4.79 18.00
N SER A 38 14.74 3.70 17.25
CA SER A 38 15.64 3.29 16.18
C SER A 38 15.63 4.27 14.99
N GLY A 39 14.56 5.07 14.86
CA GLY A 39 14.34 5.97 13.72
C GLY A 39 13.61 5.31 12.56
N SER A 40 13.13 4.08 12.74
CA SER A 40 12.37 3.27 11.77
C SER A 40 11.26 2.51 12.51
N ILE A 41 10.17 2.19 11.83
CA ILE A 41 9.07 1.39 12.41
C ILE A 41 9.21 -0.05 11.92
N ASP A 42 9.42 -0.98 12.84
CA ASP A 42 9.45 -2.41 12.53
C ASP A 42 8.05 -3.04 12.46
N ARG A 43 8.00 -4.33 12.13
CA ARG A 43 6.73 -5.05 12.01
C ARG A 43 5.97 -5.10 13.33
N GLU A 44 6.66 -5.36 14.43
CA GLU A 44 6.10 -5.46 15.77
C GLU A 44 5.49 -4.12 16.23
N GLU A 45 6.11 -3.00 15.85
CA GLU A 45 5.65 -1.64 16.11
C GLU A 45 4.43 -1.26 15.25
N PHE A 46 4.37 -1.66 13.98
CA PHE A 46 3.16 -1.53 13.17
C PHE A 46 1.97 -2.28 13.78
N LEU A 47 2.21 -3.47 14.32
CA LEU A 47 1.20 -4.28 14.96
C LEU A 47 0.74 -3.73 16.32
N GLN A 48 1.40 -2.69 16.86
CA GLN A 48 0.85 -1.94 18.01
C GLN A 48 -0.38 -1.11 17.63
N ILE A 49 -0.60 -0.83 16.34
CA ILE A 49 -1.81 -0.15 15.86
C ILE A 49 -2.95 -1.18 15.77
N PRO A 50 -3.99 -1.11 16.63
CA PRO A 50 -5.03 -2.16 16.68
C PRO A 50 -5.77 -2.35 15.35
N GLN A 51 -5.93 -1.27 14.58
CA GLN A 51 -6.55 -1.29 13.25
C GLN A 51 -5.68 -1.99 12.21
N ILE A 52 -4.36 -1.95 12.35
CA ILE A 52 -3.44 -2.68 11.47
C ILE A 52 -3.33 -4.13 11.93
N ALA A 53 -3.19 -4.37 13.24
CA ALA A 53 -3.05 -5.72 13.80
C ALA A 53 -4.19 -6.68 13.41
N THR A 54 -5.41 -6.16 13.25
CA THR A 54 -6.59 -6.94 12.87
C THR A 54 -6.84 -6.98 11.36
N ASN A 55 -6.07 -6.23 10.56
CA ASN A 55 -6.24 -6.16 9.12
C ASN A 55 -5.51 -7.33 8.44
N PRO A 56 -6.20 -8.17 7.65
CA PRO A 56 -5.58 -9.30 6.94
C PRO A 56 -4.52 -8.88 5.91
N LEU A 57 -4.53 -7.61 5.48
CA LEU A 57 -3.57 -7.05 4.53
C LEU A 57 -2.45 -6.27 5.23
N SER A 58 -2.36 -6.29 6.56
CA SER A 58 -1.34 -5.56 7.31
C SER A 58 0.09 -5.86 6.85
N SER A 59 0.42 -7.13 6.61
CA SER A 59 1.74 -7.50 6.08
C SER A 59 1.98 -6.94 4.67
N ARG A 60 0.95 -6.87 3.83
CA ARG A 60 1.05 -6.24 2.51
C ARG A 60 1.24 -4.74 2.63
N MET A 61 0.49 -4.08 3.51
CA MET A 61 0.61 -2.64 3.76
C MET A 61 2.02 -2.26 4.22
N ILE A 62 2.58 -2.99 5.19
CA ILE A 62 3.95 -2.77 5.68
C ILE A 62 4.95 -2.98 4.53
N ALA A 63 4.81 -4.06 3.77
CA ALA A 63 5.68 -4.33 2.63
C ALA A 63 5.52 -3.34 1.47
N ILE A 64 4.45 -2.55 1.39
CA ILE A 64 4.32 -1.47 0.39
C ILE A 64 4.98 -0.19 0.89
N PHE A 65 4.98 0.03 2.20
CA PHE A 65 5.59 1.20 2.81
C PHE A 65 7.11 1.08 2.79
N ASP A 66 7.65 -0.10 3.12
CA ASP A 66 9.06 -0.47 3.04
C ASP A 66 9.54 -0.54 1.57
N GLU A 67 9.73 0.61 0.93
CA GLU A 67 10.06 0.69 -0.50
C GLU A 67 11.46 0.16 -0.79
N ASP A 68 12.41 0.30 0.14
CA ASP A 68 13.77 -0.19 -0.05
C ASP A 68 13.96 -1.69 0.30
N GLY A 69 12.99 -2.30 0.99
CA GLY A 69 13.00 -3.71 1.36
C GLY A 69 13.92 -4.03 2.55
N GLY A 70 14.24 -3.02 3.36
CA GLY A 70 15.08 -3.13 4.55
C GLY A 70 14.42 -3.89 5.71
N GLY A 71 13.11 -4.14 5.63
CA GLY A 71 12.33 -4.83 6.66
C GLY A 71 11.80 -3.90 7.76
N THR A 72 12.06 -2.60 7.65
CA THR A 72 11.63 -1.54 8.56
C THR A 72 11.21 -0.33 7.75
N VAL A 73 10.23 0.44 8.22
CA VAL A 73 9.72 1.61 7.50
C VAL A 73 10.29 2.89 8.10
N ASP A 74 11.08 3.63 7.33
CA ASP A 74 11.58 4.94 7.77
C ASP A 74 10.49 6.04 7.69
N PHE A 75 10.79 7.24 8.19
CA PHE A 75 9.80 8.32 8.15
C PHE A 75 9.44 8.77 6.73
N GLN A 76 10.38 8.70 5.78
CA GLN A 76 10.13 9.06 4.39
C GLN A 76 9.13 8.10 3.75
N GLU A 77 9.37 6.81 3.93
CA GLU A 77 8.54 5.70 3.50
C GLU A 77 7.15 5.73 4.15
N PHE A 78 7.09 6.00 5.45
CA PHE A 78 5.84 6.15 6.18
C PHE A 78 4.95 7.26 5.59
N VAL A 79 5.53 8.42 5.28
CA VAL A 79 4.78 9.52 4.65
C VAL A 79 4.43 9.19 3.20
N GLY A 80 5.34 8.59 2.44
CA GLY A 80 5.10 8.18 1.06
C GLY A 80 3.92 7.21 0.96
N GLY A 81 3.89 6.19 1.81
CA GLY A 81 2.81 5.22 1.90
C GLY A 81 1.46 5.86 2.28
N LEU A 82 1.45 6.77 3.26
CA LEU A 82 0.22 7.47 3.66
C LEU A 82 -0.26 8.50 2.64
N SER A 83 0.63 9.05 1.81
CA SER A 83 0.30 10.05 0.78
C SER A 83 -0.79 9.55 -0.17
N ALA A 84 -0.75 8.26 -0.53
CA ALA A 84 -1.74 7.63 -1.39
C ALA A 84 -3.15 7.63 -0.80
N PHE A 85 -3.28 7.67 0.54
CA PHE A 85 -4.55 7.71 1.25
C PHE A 85 -5.08 9.13 1.50
N SER A 86 -4.29 10.16 1.18
CA SER A 86 -4.72 11.55 1.29
C SER A 86 -5.90 11.84 0.38
N SER A 87 -6.82 12.68 0.82
CA SER A 87 -7.92 13.21 0.00
C SER A 87 -7.43 14.10 -1.16
N ARG A 88 -6.18 14.57 -1.08
CA ARG A 88 -5.49 15.31 -2.16
C ARG A 88 -4.85 14.40 -3.21
N GLY A 89 -4.76 13.10 -2.97
CA GLY A 89 -4.19 12.14 -3.90
C GLY A 89 -5.10 11.85 -5.09
N GLY A 90 -4.50 11.69 -6.27
CA GLY A 90 -5.22 11.44 -7.51
C GLY A 90 -5.70 9.98 -7.65
N ARG A 91 -6.58 9.75 -8.62
CA ARG A 91 -7.07 8.38 -8.94
C ARG A 91 -5.92 7.44 -9.32
N GLU A 92 -4.97 7.90 -10.12
CA GLU A 92 -3.85 7.07 -10.58
C GLU A 92 -2.93 6.63 -9.43
N GLU A 93 -2.59 7.55 -8.52
CA GLU A 93 -1.79 7.24 -7.32
C GLU A 93 -2.46 6.15 -6.48
N LYS A 94 -3.78 6.28 -6.26
CA LYS A 94 -4.58 5.29 -5.54
C LYS A 94 -4.63 3.95 -6.27
N LEU A 95 -4.81 3.94 -7.59
CA LEU A 95 -4.75 2.71 -8.38
C LEU A 95 -3.39 2.02 -8.30
N ARG A 96 -2.30 2.78 -8.40
CA ARG A 96 -0.94 2.23 -8.28
C ARG A 96 -0.73 1.63 -6.90
N PHE A 97 -1.21 2.29 -5.85
CA PHE A 97 -1.17 1.71 -4.51
C PHE A 97 -1.99 0.42 -4.43
N ALA A 98 -3.22 0.40 -4.95
CA ALA A 98 -4.05 -0.81 -4.98
C ALA A 98 -3.37 -1.95 -5.73
N PHE A 99 -2.73 -1.65 -6.86
CA PHE A 99 -1.97 -2.60 -7.66
C PHE A 99 -0.81 -3.21 -6.85
N LYS A 100 -0.02 -2.39 -6.15
CA LYS A 100 1.08 -2.84 -5.26
C LYS A 100 0.61 -3.76 -4.13
N VAL A 101 -0.67 -3.74 -3.75
CA VAL A 101 -1.21 -4.72 -2.78
C VAL A 101 -1.15 -6.14 -3.35
N TYR A 102 -1.48 -6.28 -4.62
CA TYR A 102 -1.50 -7.54 -5.35
C TYR A 102 -0.12 -7.94 -5.88
N ASP A 103 0.65 -7.01 -6.46
CA ASP A 103 2.02 -7.24 -6.94
C ASP A 103 2.98 -7.44 -5.75
N VAL A 104 3.30 -8.70 -5.45
CA VAL A 104 4.05 -9.11 -4.25
C VAL A 104 5.55 -8.99 -4.49
N ASP A 105 6.01 -9.44 -5.64
CA ASP A 105 7.44 -9.45 -5.99
C ASP A 105 7.93 -8.15 -6.67
N ARG A 106 7.00 -7.23 -6.98
CA ARG A 106 7.26 -5.91 -7.57
C ARG A 106 7.81 -5.98 -8.99
N ASP A 107 7.46 -7.01 -9.75
CA ASP A 107 7.84 -7.13 -11.16
C ASP A 107 6.99 -6.24 -12.08
N GLY A 108 5.96 -5.58 -11.54
CA GLY A 108 5.05 -4.70 -12.27
C GLY A 108 3.84 -5.43 -12.86
N PHE A 109 3.63 -6.69 -12.51
CA PHE A 109 2.51 -7.51 -12.93
C PHE A 109 1.83 -8.16 -11.71
N ILE A 110 0.57 -8.56 -11.90
CA ILE A 110 -0.12 -9.42 -10.94
C ILE A 110 -0.22 -10.81 -11.57
N SER A 111 0.58 -11.73 -11.07
CA SER A 111 0.50 -13.13 -11.47
C SER A 111 -0.73 -13.83 -10.87
N ASN A 112 -1.10 -14.98 -11.45
CA ASN A 112 -2.17 -15.83 -10.93
C ASN A 112 -1.95 -16.20 -9.45
N GLY A 113 -0.71 -16.55 -9.07
CA GLY A 113 -0.35 -16.94 -7.71
C GLY A 113 -0.46 -15.78 -6.72
N GLU A 114 -0.07 -14.58 -7.12
CA GLU A 114 -0.17 -13.38 -6.29
C GLU A 114 -1.62 -12.96 -6.06
N LEU A 115 -2.44 -12.97 -7.11
CA LEU A 115 -3.87 -12.70 -7.00
C LEU A 115 -4.53 -13.71 -6.06
N PHE A 116 -4.22 -15.00 -6.20
CA PHE A 116 -4.69 -16.04 -5.28
C PHE A 116 -4.28 -15.74 -3.83
N LEU A 117 -3.01 -15.44 -3.59
CA LEU A 117 -2.46 -15.21 -2.27
C LEU A 117 -3.19 -14.06 -1.55
N VAL A 118 -3.34 -12.92 -2.22
CA VAL A 118 -3.97 -11.74 -1.62
C VAL A 118 -5.46 -11.97 -1.39
N LEU A 119 -6.17 -12.58 -2.34
CA LEU A 119 -7.58 -12.93 -2.13
C LEU A 119 -7.75 -13.93 -0.98
N LYS A 120 -6.83 -14.90 -0.83
CA LYS A 120 -6.84 -15.86 0.27
C LYS A 120 -6.69 -15.18 1.63
N MET A 121 -5.85 -14.15 1.73
CA MET A 121 -5.74 -13.34 2.95
C MET A 121 -7.08 -12.67 3.31
N MET A 122 -7.83 -12.16 2.32
CA MET A 122 -9.11 -11.48 2.54
C MET A 122 -10.27 -12.43 2.86
N VAL A 123 -10.41 -13.53 2.11
CA VAL A 123 -11.57 -14.44 2.24
C VAL A 123 -11.37 -15.52 3.31
N GLY A 124 -10.12 -15.78 3.70
CA GLY A 124 -9.77 -16.82 4.66
C GLY A 124 -10.31 -18.20 4.28
N ASN A 125 -11.06 -18.81 5.19
CA ASN A 125 -11.67 -20.14 5.00
C ASN A 125 -13.11 -20.10 4.47
N ASN A 126 -13.63 -18.93 4.12
CA ASN A 126 -14.98 -18.80 3.57
C ASN A 126 -15.11 -19.40 2.16
N LEU A 127 -13.99 -19.57 1.45
CA LEU A 127 -13.91 -20.25 0.16
C LEU A 127 -12.90 -21.39 0.22
N LYS A 128 -13.25 -22.52 -0.41
CA LYS A 128 -12.29 -23.60 -0.66
C LYS A 128 -11.26 -23.14 -1.68
N ASP A 129 -10.04 -23.65 -1.59
CA ASP A 129 -8.95 -23.25 -2.47
C ASP A 129 -9.29 -23.47 -3.94
N GLN A 130 -9.99 -24.55 -4.28
CA GLN A 130 -10.44 -24.79 -5.65
C GLN A 130 -11.44 -23.74 -6.17
N GLN A 131 -12.35 -23.26 -5.30
CA GLN A 131 -13.30 -22.22 -5.68
C GLN A 131 -12.60 -20.87 -5.84
N LEU A 132 -11.65 -20.58 -4.96
CA LEU A 132 -10.83 -19.38 -5.06
C LEU A 132 -9.99 -19.40 -6.34
N GLN A 133 -9.36 -20.53 -6.66
CA GLN A 133 -8.58 -20.70 -7.88
C GLN A 133 -9.43 -20.47 -9.14
N GLN A 134 -10.68 -20.98 -9.17
CA GLN A 134 -11.59 -20.72 -10.28
C GLN A 134 -11.94 -19.24 -10.46
N ILE A 135 -12.05 -18.48 -9.36
CA ILE A 135 -12.25 -17.03 -9.40
C ILE A 135 -11.02 -16.36 -9.97
N VAL A 136 -9.83 -16.70 -9.46
CA VAL A 136 -8.54 -16.16 -9.92
C VAL A 136 -8.35 -16.42 -11.42
N ASP A 137 -8.49 -17.66 -11.87
CA ASP A 137 -8.30 -18.05 -13.28
C ASP A 137 -9.24 -17.27 -14.19
N LYS A 138 -10.50 -17.10 -13.77
CA LYS A 138 -11.49 -16.33 -14.52
C LYS A 138 -11.14 -14.83 -14.54
N THR A 139 -10.68 -14.27 -13.42
CA THR A 139 -10.25 -12.87 -13.34
C THR A 139 -9.07 -12.59 -14.26
N ILE A 140 -8.05 -13.45 -14.27
CA ILE A 140 -6.92 -13.30 -15.20
C ILE A 140 -7.42 -13.43 -16.64
N MET A 141 -8.22 -14.46 -16.97
CA MET A 141 -8.74 -14.66 -18.33
C MET A 141 -9.57 -13.49 -18.86
N GLU A 142 -10.30 -12.78 -18.00
CA GLU A 142 -11.11 -11.63 -18.38
C GLU A 142 -10.30 -10.33 -18.53
N GLY A 143 -9.18 -10.22 -17.80
CA GLY A 143 -8.36 -9.01 -17.74
C GLY A 143 -7.10 -9.02 -18.63
N ASP A 144 -6.54 -10.20 -18.88
CA ASP A 144 -5.35 -10.43 -19.68
C ASP A 144 -5.67 -10.25 -21.17
N HIS A 145 -5.43 -9.04 -21.67
CA HIS A 145 -5.74 -8.64 -23.03
C HIS A 145 -4.61 -8.93 -24.00
N ASP A 146 -3.37 -9.02 -23.54
CA ASP A 146 -2.21 -9.33 -24.37
C ASP A 146 -1.82 -10.83 -24.38
N GLY A 147 -2.38 -11.63 -23.47
CA GLY A 147 -2.27 -13.07 -23.41
C GLY A 147 -0.99 -13.57 -22.74
N ASP A 148 -0.35 -12.76 -21.90
CA ASP A 148 0.89 -13.12 -21.21
C ASP A 148 0.68 -13.93 -19.92
N GLY A 149 -0.58 -14.14 -19.51
CA GLY A 149 -1.00 -14.94 -18.37
C GLY A 149 -0.94 -14.22 -17.02
N LYS A 150 -0.73 -12.90 -17.01
CA LYS A 150 -0.68 -12.03 -15.83
C LYS A 150 -1.42 -10.71 -16.13
N LEU A 151 -1.52 -9.83 -15.14
CA LEU A 151 -2.17 -8.53 -15.32
C LEU A 151 -1.14 -7.41 -15.19
N SER A 152 -0.97 -6.64 -16.25
CA SER A 152 -0.28 -5.35 -16.20
C SER A 152 -1.07 -4.31 -15.40
N PHE A 153 -0.42 -3.20 -15.05
CA PHE A 153 -1.09 -2.07 -14.41
C PHE A 153 -2.26 -1.53 -15.25
N GLU A 154 -2.06 -1.42 -16.56
CA GLU A 154 -3.05 -0.92 -17.52
C GLU A 154 -4.29 -1.81 -17.56
N GLU A 155 -4.11 -3.14 -17.61
CA GLU A 155 -5.20 -4.12 -17.59
C GLU A 155 -5.95 -4.07 -16.27
N PHE A 156 -5.23 -4.09 -15.13
CA PHE A 156 -5.84 -3.93 -13.82
C PHE A 156 -6.67 -2.63 -13.73
N ALA A 157 -6.09 -1.50 -14.15
CA ALA A 157 -6.77 -0.20 -14.11
C ALA A 157 -8.04 -0.15 -14.97
N ASN A 158 -8.05 -0.89 -16.08
CA ASN A 158 -9.22 -1.07 -16.93
C ASN A 158 -10.29 -1.93 -16.21
N MET A 159 -9.90 -3.06 -15.61
CA MET A 159 -10.81 -3.94 -14.88
C MET A 159 -11.55 -3.22 -13.75
N VAL A 160 -10.86 -2.36 -13.00
CA VAL A 160 -11.46 -1.60 -11.89
C VAL A 160 -11.95 -0.20 -12.29
N SER A 161 -12.10 0.08 -13.59
CA SER A 161 -12.50 1.40 -14.11
C SER A 161 -13.82 1.93 -13.53
N ASN A 162 -14.78 1.03 -13.30
CA ASN A 162 -16.10 1.36 -12.73
C ASN A 162 -16.13 1.39 -11.19
N THR A 163 -15.00 1.13 -10.53
CA THR A 163 -14.90 1.18 -9.06
C THR A 163 -14.51 2.60 -8.63
N ASP A 164 -15.21 3.14 -7.64
CA ASP A 164 -14.83 4.41 -6.99
C ASP A 164 -13.66 4.19 -6.03
N ILE A 165 -12.49 3.91 -6.62
CA ILE A 165 -11.25 3.65 -5.89
C ILE A 165 -10.80 4.87 -5.09
N VAL A 166 -11.16 6.08 -5.55
CA VAL A 166 -10.83 7.32 -4.84
C VAL A 166 -11.51 7.34 -3.49
N LYS A 167 -12.81 7.05 -3.45
CA LYS A 167 -13.56 6.96 -2.20
C LYS A 167 -13.06 5.82 -1.31
N GLN A 168 -12.77 4.65 -1.89
CA GLN A 168 -12.34 3.47 -1.11
C GLN A 168 -10.94 3.62 -0.50
N MET A 169 -10.07 4.41 -1.14
CA MET A 169 -8.68 4.61 -0.72
C MET A 169 -8.41 6.03 -0.22
N THR A 170 -9.42 6.67 0.37
CA THR A 170 -9.24 7.96 1.05
C THR A 170 -9.57 7.79 2.52
N LEU A 171 -8.64 8.20 3.39
CA LEU A 171 -8.87 8.25 4.83
C LEU A 171 -9.17 9.71 5.22
N GLU A 172 -10.44 9.99 5.53
CA GLU A 172 -10.90 11.34 5.89
C GLU A 172 -10.30 11.83 7.22
N ASP A 173 -10.04 10.91 8.15
CA ASP A 173 -9.50 11.20 9.49
C ASP A 173 -8.03 10.76 9.66
N LEU A 174 -7.20 10.95 8.63
CA LEU A 174 -5.75 10.71 8.72
C LEU A 174 -5.06 11.60 9.78
N PHE A 175 -5.71 12.70 10.21
CA PHE A 175 -5.10 13.78 11.02
C PHE A 175 -5.81 14.09 12.32
#